data_AF-A0A132PI88-F1
#
_entry.id   AF-A0A132PI88-F1
#
_cell.length_a   1.000
_cell.length_b   1.000
_cell.length_c   1.000
_cell.angle_alpha   90.00
_cell.angle_beta   90.00
_cell.angle_gamma   90.00
#
_symmetry.space_group_name_H-M   'P 1'
#
loop_
_entity.id
_entity.type
_entity.pdbx_description
1 polymer ?
#
loop_
_entity_poly.entity_id
_entity_poly.type
_entity_poly.pdbx_seq_one_letter_code
_entity_poly.pdbx_strand_id
1 'polypeptide(L)'
;MISKGLSYGVLSARRRIREMVLPVLTTATGAFLVVLVFGMMSGIRSQSAALGHADDINRAVILIAVTVLLVGVVEVAVATTRTVAHRTRELGVLGANGIPRGPVVAALLVEPVVAAILGALLGAALAAGTGIVAALAGFAPTGVSYVGLGLGALLAVGVSIVAAVATSIVPTWNAASRPPIRSLTAGG
;
A
#
# COMPACT_ATOMS: atom_id res chain seq x y z
N MET A 1 0.19 -0.97 26.76
CA MET A 1 -0.04 0.40 26.19
C MET A 1 -0.17 0.40 24.66
N ILE A 2 0.66 -0.35 23.93
CA ILE A 2 0.62 -0.43 22.46
C ILE A 2 -0.74 -0.93 21.92
N SER A 3 -1.35 -1.93 22.56
CA SER A 3 -2.69 -2.43 22.20
C SER A 3 -3.79 -1.35 22.24
N LYS A 4 -3.74 -0.42 23.21
CA LYS A 4 -4.65 0.73 23.25
C LYS A 4 -4.38 1.69 22.09
N GLY A 5 -3.11 1.92 21.74
CA GLY A 5 -2.71 2.71 20.57
C GLY A 5 -3.26 2.12 19.26
N LEU A 6 -3.14 0.81 19.05
CA LEU A 6 -3.68 0.12 17.88
C LEU A 6 -5.21 0.25 17.80
N SER A 7 -5.90 0.10 18.93
CA SER A 7 -7.37 0.25 18.98
C SER A 7 -7.82 1.65 18.59
N TYR A 8 -7.12 2.69 19.09
CA TYR A 8 -7.34 4.08 18.69
C TYR A 8 -7.04 4.30 17.20
N GLY A 9 -5.96 3.70 16.69
CA GLY A 9 -5.60 3.76 15.27
C GLY A 9 -6.72 3.25 14.37
N VAL A 10 -7.34 2.12 14.72
CA VAL A 10 -8.45 1.53 13.94
C VAL A 10 -9.67 2.46 13.93
N LEU A 11 -10.03 3.04 15.08
CA LEU A 11 -11.13 4.01 15.16
C LEU A 11 -10.84 5.27 14.33
N SER A 12 -9.59 5.74 14.33
CA SER A 12 -9.17 6.90 13.56
C SER A 12 -9.26 6.65 12.04
N ALA A 13 -8.81 5.47 11.58
CA ALA A 13 -8.89 5.06 10.18
C ALA A 13 -10.34 5.02 9.68
N ARG A 14 -11.28 4.51 10.48
CA ARG A 14 -12.71 4.49 10.13
C ARG A 14 -13.29 5.90 9.92
N ARG A 15 -12.91 6.86 10.76
CA ARG A 15 -13.41 8.25 10.65
C ARG A 15 -12.89 8.97 9.41
N ARG A 16 -11.76 8.53 8.85
CA ARG A 16 -11.06 9.19 7.73
C ARG A 16 -11.02 8.35 6.47
N ILE A 17 -12.01 7.49 6.30
CA ILE A 17 -12.09 6.63 5.11
C ILE A 17 -12.00 7.41 3.78
N ARG A 18 -12.49 8.66 3.75
CA ARG A 18 -12.39 9.55 2.59
C ARG A 18 -10.96 9.98 2.27
N GLU A 19 -10.13 10.21 3.27
CA GLU A 19 -8.71 10.57 3.09
C GLU A 19 -7.89 9.36 2.61
N MET A 20 -8.35 8.14 2.92
CA MET A 20 -7.69 6.89 2.55
C MET A 20 -7.99 6.44 1.12
N VAL A 21 -8.96 7.03 0.42
CA VAL A 21 -9.37 6.59 -0.92
C VAL A 21 -8.22 6.66 -1.93
N LEU A 22 -7.52 7.80 -1.98
CA LEU A 22 -6.41 8.00 -2.90
C LEU A 22 -5.27 6.97 -2.71
N PRO A 23 -4.69 6.80 -1.50
CA PRO A 23 -3.63 5.82 -1.29
C PRO A 23 -4.09 4.37 -1.50
N VAL A 24 -5.37 4.06 -1.21
CA VAL A 24 -5.95 2.74 -1.52
C VAL A 24 -5.98 2.51 -3.03
N LEU A 25 -6.45 3.47 -3.82
CA LEU A 25 -6.56 3.35 -5.27
C LEU A 25 -5.18 3.26 -5.95
N THR A 26 -4.21 4.09 -5.55
CA THR A 26 -2.86 4.04 -6.14
C THR A 26 -2.15 2.73 -5.81
N THR A 27 -2.30 2.22 -4.57
CA THR A 27 -1.80 0.90 -4.19
C THR A 27 -2.51 -0.21 -4.96
N ALA A 28 -3.82 -0.10 -5.17
CA ALA A 28 -4.60 -1.06 -5.93
C ALA A 28 -4.12 -1.16 -7.38
N THR A 29 -3.80 -0.05 -8.04
CA THR A 29 -3.25 -0.05 -9.41
C THR A 29 -1.94 -0.82 -9.49
N GLY A 30 -1.03 -0.62 -8.54
CA GLY A 30 0.24 -1.35 -8.48
C GLY A 30 0.06 -2.83 -8.18
N ALA A 31 -0.78 -3.16 -7.20
CA ALA A 31 -1.08 -4.54 -6.84
C ALA A 31 -1.75 -5.30 -7.99
N PHE A 32 -2.69 -4.64 -8.67
CA PHE A 32 -3.35 -5.15 -9.87
C PHE A 32 -2.33 -5.58 -10.93
N LEU A 33 -1.37 -4.71 -11.27
CA LEU A 33 -0.34 -5.03 -12.26
C LEU A 33 0.54 -6.20 -11.82
N VAL A 34 0.99 -6.24 -10.56
CA VAL A 34 1.80 -7.36 -10.05
C VAL A 34 1.04 -8.67 -10.14
N VAL A 35 -0.21 -8.72 -9.67
CA VAL A 35 -1.01 -9.95 -9.70
C VAL A 35 -1.21 -10.43 -11.13
N LEU A 36 -1.54 -9.52 -12.05
CA LEU A 36 -1.84 -9.86 -13.44
C LEU A 36 -0.59 -10.32 -14.20
N VAL A 37 0.56 -9.66 -13.99
CA VAL A 37 1.84 -10.06 -14.59
C VAL A 37 2.24 -11.47 -14.16
N PHE A 38 2.10 -11.80 -12.87
CA PHE A 38 2.40 -13.15 -12.40
C PHE A 38 1.39 -14.18 -12.92
N GLY A 39 0.11 -13.82 -13.03
CA GLY A 39 -0.92 -14.68 -13.64
C GLY A 39 -0.68 -14.96 -15.12
N MET A 40 -0.17 -13.99 -15.87
CA MET A 40 0.10 -14.10 -17.32
C MET A 40 1.55 -14.49 -17.66
N MET A 41 2.39 -14.79 -16.66
CA MET A 41 3.82 -15.05 -16.83
C MET A 41 4.13 -16.14 -17.86
N SER A 42 3.31 -17.19 -17.92
CA SER A 42 3.45 -18.26 -18.93
C SER A 42 3.26 -17.75 -20.35
N GLY A 43 2.24 -16.92 -20.58
CA GLY A 43 1.97 -16.30 -21.88
C GLY A 43 3.01 -15.27 -22.30
N ILE A 44 3.43 -14.43 -21.34
CA ILE A 44 4.51 -13.45 -21.56
C ILE A 44 5.78 -14.20 -22.01
N ARG A 45 6.14 -15.31 -21.33
CA ARG A 45 7.29 -16.14 -21.69
C ARG A 45 7.17 -16.77 -23.07
N SER A 46 6.06 -17.41 -23.39
CA SER A 46 5.88 -18.10 -24.67
C SER A 46 5.93 -17.14 -25.86
N GLN A 47 5.31 -15.97 -25.73
CA GLN A 47 5.30 -14.98 -26.80
C GLN A 47 6.65 -14.29 -26.96
N SER A 48 7.33 -14.03 -25.84
CA SER A 48 8.67 -13.42 -25.85
C SER A 48 9.76 -14.38 -26.33
N ALA A 49 9.58 -15.70 -26.16
CA ALA A 49 10.48 -16.73 -26.71
C ALA A 49 10.46 -16.75 -28.25
N ALA A 50 9.29 -16.53 -28.87
CA ALA A 50 9.18 -16.39 -30.32
C ALA A 50 9.94 -15.17 -30.87
N LEU A 51 10.19 -14.16 -30.02
CA LEU A 51 10.94 -12.95 -30.35
C LEU A 51 12.45 -13.08 -30.05
N GLY A 52 12.91 -14.19 -29.47
CA GLY A 52 14.31 -14.41 -29.08
C GLY A 52 14.79 -13.63 -27.85
N HIS A 53 13.92 -12.85 -27.18
CA HIS A 53 14.27 -11.95 -26.08
C HIS A 53 13.44 -12.23 -24.81
N ALA A 54 13.15 -13.51 -24.53
CA ALA A 54 12.25 -13.90 -23.45
C ALA A 54 12.66 -13.34 -22.09
N ASP A 55 13.92 -13.53 -21.71
CA ASP A 55 14.40 -13.16 -20.37
C ASP A 55 14.39 -11.65 -20.15
N ASP A 56 14.77 -10.86 -21.16
CA ASP A 56 14.80 -9.40 -21.08
C ASP A 56 13.39 -8.83 -20.94
N ILE A 57 12.44 -9.32 -21.74
CA ILE A 57 11.04 -8.89 -21.65
C ILE A 57 10.43 -9.28 -20.30
N ASN A 58 10.68 -10.50 -19.81
CA ASN A 58 10.18 -10.91 -18.49
C ASN A 58 10.71 -10.02 -17.37
N ARG A 59 12.02 -9.72 -17.37
CA ARG A 59 12.63 -8.83 -16.39
C ARG A 59 12.05 -7.42 -16.48
N ALA A 60 11.89 -6.89 -17.69
CA ALA A 60 11.31 -5.57 -17.91
C ALA A 60 9.88 -5.48 -17.37
N VAL A 61 9.01 -6.47 -17.68
CA VAL A 61 7.62 -6.47 -17.22
C VAL A 61 7.51 -6.60 -15.69
N ILE A 62 8.35 -7.44 -15.07
CA ILE A 62 8.40 -7.55 -13.60
C ILE A 62 8.87 -6.22 -12.98
N LEU A 63 9.91 -5.60 -13.52
CA LEU A 63 10.41 -4.30 -13.05
C LEU A 63 9.32 -3.22 -13.16
N ILE A 64 8.60 -3.17 -14.28
CA ILE A 64 7.47 -2.24 -14.45
C ILE A 64 6.40 -2.50 -13.39
N ALA A 65 5.97 -3.75 -13.20
CA ALA A 65 4.96 -4.07 -12.19
C ALA A 65 5.39 -3.67 -10.76
N VAL A 66 6.63 -3.97 -10.38
CA VAL A 66 7.19 -3.61 -9.07
C VAL A 66 7.30 -2.09 -8.91
N THR A 67 7.78 -1.37 -9.92
CA THR A 67 7.91 0.09 -9.86
C THR A 67 6.55 0.79 -9.72
N VAL A 68 5.52 0.35 -10.44
CA VAL A 68 4.16 0.91 -10.26
C VAL A 68 3.62 0.60 -8.85
N LEU A 69 3.90 -0.57 -8.30
CA LEU A 69 3.56 -0.87 -6.90
C LEU A 69 4.25 0.09 -5.93
N LEU A 70 5.53 0.38 -6.13
CA LEU A 70 6.29 1.31 -5.29
C LEU A 70 5.76 2.74 -5.39
N VAL A 71 5.25 3.17 -6.55
CA VAL A 71 4.57 4.48 -6.68
C VAL A 71 3.36 4.57 -5.74
N GLY A 72 2.55 3.50 -5.64
CA GLY A 72 1.45 3.43 -4.68
C GLY A 72 1.91 3.59 -3.24
N VAL A 73 3.01 2.93 -2.88
CA VAL A 73 3.62 3.03 -1.54
C VAL A 73 4.11 4.45 -1.22
N VAL A 74 4.70 5.14 -2.19
CA VAL A 74 5.13 6.53 -2.01
C VAL A 74 3.93 7.42 -1.72
N GLU A 75 2.82 7.23 -2.43
CA GLU A 75 1.58 8.00 -2.17
C GLU A 75 1.02 7.72 -0.77
N VAL A 76 1.14 6.49 -0.24
CA VAL A 76 0.77 6.18 1.15
C VAL A 76 1.58 7.02 2.15
N ALA A 77 2.89 7.20 1.92
CA ALA A 77 3.74 8.01 2.78
C ALA A 77 3.38 9.51 2.70
N VAL A 78 3.09 9.99 1.50
CA VAL A 78 2.65 11.38 1.26
C VAL A 78 1.30 11.63 1.95
N ALA A 79 0.33 10.73 1.78
CA ALA A 79 -0.96 10.78 2.45
C ALA A 79 -0.78 10.78 3.98
N THR A 80 0.05 9.87 4.51
CA THR A 80 0.36 9.82 5.95
C THR A 80 0.90 11.16 6.44
N THR A 81 1.83 11.77 5.69
CA THR A 81 2.42 13.07 6.03
C THR A 81 1.37 14.18 6.09
N ARG A 82 0.45 14.22 5.11
CA ARG A 82 -0.68 15.18 5.11
C ARG A 82 -1.59 14.96 6.31
N THR A 83 -1.99 13.72 6.56
CA THR A 83 -2.92 13.38 7.64
C THR A 83 -2.33 13.68 9.02
N VAL A 84 -1.04 13.43 9.27
CA VAL A 84 -0.41 13.80 10.55
C VAL A 84 -0.22 15.31 10.69
N ALA A 85 -0.05 16.05 9.59
CA ALA A 85 0.03 17.50 9.62
C ALA A 85 -1.28 18.16 10.06
N HIS A 86 -2.43 17.57 9.71
CA HIS A 86 -3.75 18.03 10.18
C HIS A 86 -4.03 17.68 11.66
N ARG A 87 -3.20 16.87 12.31
CA ARG A 87 -3.38 16.41 13.70
C ARG A 87 -2.34 16.95 14.68
N THR A 88 -1.63 18.01 14.31
CA THR A 88 -0.57 18.59 15.15
C THR A 88 -1.06 18.93 16.56
N ARG A 89 -2.22 19.59 16.69
CA ARG A 89 -2.79 19.97 17.99
C ARG A 89 -3.20 18.76 18.84
N GLU A 90 -3.84 17.75 18.24
CA GLU A 90 -4.22 16.50 18.93
C GLU A 90 -2.98 15.78 19.47
N LEU A 91 -1.94 15.65 18.65
CA LEU A 91 -0.66 15.04 19.03
C LEU A 91 0.05 15.87 20.13
N GLY A 92 -0.06 17.19 20.08
CA GLY A 92 0.45 18.10 21.10
C GLY A 92 -0.22 17.91 22.46
N VAL A 93 -1.54 17.71 22.49
CA VAL A 93 -2.29 17.40 23.72
C VAL A 93 -1.87 16.04 24.28
N LEU A 94 -1.72 15.02 23.42
CA LEU A 94 -1.22 13.70 23.87
C LEU A 94 0.19 13.81 24.47
N GLY A 95 1.07 14.58 23.83
CA GLY A 95 2.43 14.83 24.33
C GLY A 95 2.47 15.65 25.64
N ALA A 96 1.59 16.64 25.79
CA ALA A 96 1.48 17.43 27.03
C ALA A 96 1.00 16.59 28.23
N ASN A 97 0.18 15.57 27.96
CA ASN A 97 -0.28 14.60 28.96
C ASN A 97 0.75 13.50 29.27
N GLY A 98 1.98 13.59 28.74
CA GLY A 98 3.07 12.66 29.05
C GLY A 98 2.95 11.28 28.38
N ILE A 99 2.13 11.14 27.33
CA ILE A 99 2.00 9.86 26.61
C ILE A 99 3.30 9.55 25.85
N PRO A 100 3.87 8.34 26.00
CA PRO A 100 5.10 7.98 25.29
C PRO A 100 4.89 7.88 23.78
N ARG A 101 5.96 8.13 23.01
CA ARG A 101 5.90 8.21 21.53
C ARG A 101 5.50 6.88 20.87
N GLY A 102 5.94 5.74 21.41
CA GLY A 102 5.71 4.42 20.80
C GLY A 102 4.23 4.10 20.53
N PRO A 103 3.34 4.18 21.53
CA PRO A 103 1.90 4.00 21.33
C PRO A 103 1.28 4.99 20.33
N VAL A 104 1.77 6.23 20.27
CA VAL A 104 1.29 7.24 19.32
C VAL A 104 1.70 6.87 17.90
N VAL A 105 2.97 6.50 17.69
CA VAL A 105 3.47 6.01 16.39
C VAL A 105 2.69 4.77 15.95
N ALA A 106 2.48 3.80 16.84
CA ALA A 106 1.69 2.61 16.55
C ALA A 106 0.26 2.96 16.13
N ALA A 107 -0.38 3.93 16.78
CA ALA A 107 -1.72 4.39 16.40
C ALA A 107 -1.74 5.05 15.01
N LEU A 108 -0.73 5.86 14.69
CA LEU A 108 -0.62 6.55 13.41
C LEU A 108 -0.28 5.61 12.24
N LEU A 109 0.44 4.51 12.50
CA LEU A 109 0.79 3.52 11.49
C LEU A 109 -0.39 2.62 11.07
N VAL A 110 -1.46 2.55 11.87
CA VAL A 110 -2.63 1.73 11.52
C VAL A 110 -3.25 2.19 10.20
N GLU A 111 -3.35 3.50 9.99
CA GLU A 111 -3.98 4.09 8.81
C GLU A 111 -3.26 3.72 7.49
N PRO A 112 -1.95 3.96 7.31
CA PRO A 112 -1.24 3.54 6.10
C PRO A 112 -1.24 2.02 5.91
N VAL A 113 -1.15 1.23 6.99
CA VAL A 113 -1.21 -0.23 6.88
C VAL A 113 -2.57 -0.71 6.38
N VAL A 114 -3.66 -0.14 6.92
CA VAL A 114 -5.01 -0.48 6.47
C VAL A 114 -5.22 -0.04 5.02
N ALA A 115 -4.74 1.15 4.63
CA ALA A 115 -4.81 1.60 3.24
C ALA A 115 -4.07 0.64 2.29
N ALA A 116 -2.86 0.21 2.66
CA ALA A 116 -2.07 -0.73 1.87
C ALA A 116 -2.73 -2.10 1.72
N ILE A 117 -3.31 -2.64 2.81
CA ILE A 117 -4.05 -3.92 2.77
C ILE A 117 -5.27 -3.80 1.87
N LEU A 118 -6.09 -2.77 2.07
CA LEU A 118 -7.31 -2.57 1.28
C LEU A 118 -6.99 -2.37 -0.20
N GLY A 119 -5.96 -1.58 -0.51
CA GLY A 119 -5.50 -1.37 -1.87
C GLY A 119 -4.99 -2.67 -2.51
N ALA A 120 -4.12 -3.42 -1.82
CA ALA A 120 -3.57 -4.66 -2.34
C ALA A 120 -4.65 -5.72 -2.59
N LEU A 121 -5.60 -5.87 -1.66
CA LEU A 121 -6.73 -6.80 -1.82
C LEU A 121 -7.65 -6.38 -2.96
N LEU A 122 -7.96 -5.08 -3.08
CA LEU A 122 -8.77 -4.56 -4.18
C LEU A 122 -8.09 -4.80 -5.54
N GLY A 123 -6.79 -4.48 -5.63
CA GLY A 123 -6.00 -4.72 -6.85
C GLY A 123 -5.93 -6.20 -7.22
N ALA A 124 -5.72 -7.08 -6.24
CA ALA A 124 -5.70 -8.52 -6.46
C ALA A 124 -7.07 -9.07 -6.92
N ALA A 125 -8.17 -8.60 -6.32
CA ALA A 125 -9.52 -8.98 -6.72
C ALA A 125 -9.84 -8.53 -8.15
N LEU A 126 -9.48 -7.29 -8.48
CA LEU A 126 -9.64 -6.76 -9.85
C LEU A 126 -8.79 -7.56 -10.85
N ALA A 127 -7.54 -7.89 -10.50
CA ALA A 127 -6.66 -8.66 -11.39
C ALA A 127 -7.17 -10.08 -11.62
N ALA A 128 -7.70 -10.74 -10.59
CA ALA A 128 -8.34 -12.04 -10.73
C ALA A 128 -9.57 -11.96 -11.66
N GLY A 129 -10.43 -10.96 -11.46
CA GLY A 129 -11.59 -10.71 -12.33
C GLY A 129 -11.17 -10.44 -13.78
N THR A 130 -10.19 -9.58 -14.00
CA THR A 130 -9.64 -9.29 -15.34
C THR A 130 -9.01 -10.52 -15.97
N GLY A 131 -8.28 -11.35 -15.21
CA GLY A 131 -7.71 -12.60 -15.70
C GLY A 131 -8.77 -13.59 -16.18
N ILE A 132 -9.86 -13.74 -15.43
CA ILE A 132 -11.00 -14.58 -15.83
C ILE A 132 -11.65 -14.04 -17.12
N VAL A 133 -11.94 -12.74 -17.17
CA VAL A 133 -12.53 -12.10 -18.35
C VAL A 133 -11.62 -12.24 -19.58
N ALA A 134 -10.31 -12.05 -19.42
CA ALA A 134 -9.33 -12.18 -20.50
C ALA A 134 -9.26 -13.62 -21.03
N ALA A 135 -9.34 -14.62 -20.15
CA ALA A 135 -9.38 -16.02 -20.54
C ALA A 135 -10.67 -16.36 -21.32
N LEU A 136 -11.83 -15.91 -20.82
CA LEU A 136 -13.13 -16.16 -21.47
C LEU A 136 -13.27 -15.45 -22.81
N ALA A 137 -12.69 -14.25 -22.95
CA ALA A 137 -12.72 -13.46 -24.18
C ALA A 137 -11.68 -13.91 -25.22
N GLY A 138 -10.85 -14.92 -24.92
CA GLY A 138 -9.81 -15.41 -25.83
C GLY A 138 -8.57 -14.51 -25.93
N PHE A 139 -8.41 -13.52 -25.03
CA PHE A 139 -7.24 -12.65 -24.97
C PHE A 139 -6.03 -13.28 -24.25
N ALA A 140 -6.19 -14.48 -23.69
CA ALA A 140 -5.11 -15.24 -23.06
C ALA A 140 -4.95 -16.61 -23.76
N PRO A 141 -4.24 -16.69 -24.91
CA PRO A 141 -4.13 -17.92 -25.72
C PRO A 141 -3.48 -19.08 -24.97
N THR A 142 -2.57 -18.76 -24.04
CA THR A 142 -1.87 -19.72 -23.19
C THR A 142 -2.52 -19.90 -21.82
N GLY A 143 -3.70 -19.32 -21.63
CA GLY A 143 -4.43 -19.29 -20.37
C GLY A 143 -3.83 -18.35 -19.33
N VAL A 144 -4.51 -18.30 -18.19
CA VAL A 144 -4.09 -17.54 -17.00
C VAL A 144 -3.71 -18.54 -15.91
N SER A 145 -2.51 -18.42 -15.36
CA SER A 145 -2.03 -19.28 -14.28
C SER A 145 -2.68 -18.89 -12.96
N TYR A 146 -3.56 -19.74 -12.43
CA TYR A 146 -4.14 -19.53 -11.09
C TYR A 146 -3.09 -19.53 -9.98
N VAL A 147 -2.05 -20.36 -10.12
CA VAL A 147 -0.91 -20.37 -9.19
C VAL A 147 -0.15 -19.05 -9.29
N GLY A 148 0.05 -18.53 -10.52
CA GLY A 148 0.65 -17.22 -10.76
C GLY A 148 -0.15 -16.08 -10.12
N LEU A 149 -1.47 -16.07 -10.30
CA LEU A 149 -2.36 -15.09 -9.66
C LEU A 149 -2.26 -15.14 -8.13
N GLY A 150 -2.26 -16.35 -7.55
CA GLY A 150 -2.13 -16.53 -6.10
C GLY A 150 -0.80 -16.02 -5.56
N LEU A 151 0.31 -16.35 -6.23
CA LEU A 151 1.64 -15.87 -5.86
C LEU A 151 1.76 -14.34 -6.02
N GLY A 152 1.26 -13.79 -7.12
CA GLY A 152 1.24 -12.35 -7.36
C GLY A 152 0.44 -11.59 -6.31
N ALA A 153 -0.72 -12.11 -5.90
CA ALA A 153 -1.54 -11.54 -4.83
C ALA A 153 -0.83 -11.57 -3.47
N LEU A 154 -0.20 -12.69 -3.12
CA LEU A 154 0.55 -12.82 -1.87
C LEU A 154 1.73 -11.84 -1.82
N LEU A 155 2.48 -11.74 -2.92
CA LEU A 155 3.59 -10.79 -3.05
C LEU A 155 3.09 -9.34 -3.00
N ALA A 156 2.02 -9.01 -3.72
CA ALA A 156 1.46 -7.66 -3.72
C ALA A 156 1.02 -7.24 -2.32
N VAL A 157 0.32 -8.11 -1.58
CA VAL A 157 -0.11 -7.83 -0.19
C VAL A 157 1.09 -7.69 0.74
N GLY A 158 2.01 -8.66 0.71
CA GLY A 158 3.18 -8.66 1.59
C GLY A 158 4.08 -7.45 1.37
N VAL A 159 4.40 -7.14 0.11
CA VAL A 159 5.22 -5.98 -0.26
C VAL A 159 4.50 -4.68 0.10
N SER A 160 3.20 -4.55 -0.18
CA SER A 160 2.45 -3.33 0.15
C SER A 160 2.46 -3.04 1.66
N ILE A 161 2.26 -4.05 2.50
CA ILE A 161 2.29 -3.88 3.96
C ILE A 161 3.67 -3.47 4.43
N VAL A 162 4.71 -4.22 4.04
CA VAL A 162 6.09 -3.94 4.46
C VAL A 162 6.52 -2.55 4.02
N ALA A 163 6.24 -2.21 2.77
CA ALA A 163 6.65 -0.95 2.19
C ALA A 163 5.86 0.22 2.80
N ALA A 164 4.54 0.08 3.07
CA ALA A 164 3.76 1.10 3.76
C ALA A 164 4.26 1.37 5.19
N VAL A 165 4.63 0.32 5.93
CA VAL A 165 5.26 0.51 7.25
C VAL A 165 6.61 1.21 7.10
N ALA A 166 7.45 0.75 6.17
CA ALA A 166 8.79 1.29 5.96
C ALA A 166 8.78 2.77 5.55
N THR A 167 7.84 3.19 4.70
CA THR A 167 7.77 4.59 4.24
C THR A 167 7.05 5.51 5.22
N SER A 168 6.07 5.00 5.97
CA SER A 168 5.31 5.80 6.94
C SER A 168 5.95 5.89 8.33
N ILE A 169 6.99 5.09 8.65
CA ILE A 169 7.64 5.14 9.98
C ILE A 169 8.29 6.50 10.25
N VAL A 170 8.97 7.07 9.26
CA VAL A 170 9.68 8.36 9.40
C VAL A 170 8.70 9.51 9.65
N PRO A 171 7.65 9.74 8.84
CA PRO A 171 6.72 10.84 9.09
C PRO A 171 5.94 10.67 10.40
N THR A 172 5.55 9.45 10.77
CA THR A 172 4.83 9.19 12.03
C THR A 172 5.71 9.41 13.26
N TRP A 173 6.96 8.96 13.21
CA TRP A 173 7.93 9.20 14.28
C TRP A 173 8.23 10.69 14.47
N ASN A 174 8.43 11.40 13.35
CA ASN A 174 8.68 12.83 13.36
C ASN A 174 7.47 13.60 13.93
N ALA A 175 6.25 13.22 13.57
CA ALA A 175 5.03 13.82 14.11
C ALA A 175 4.89 13.59 15.62
N ALA A 176 5.13 12.35 16.09
CA ALA A 176 5.06 12.00 17.51
C ALA A 176 6.19 12.63 18.36
N SER A 177 7.28 13.08 17.73
CA SER A 177 8.43 13.68 18.41
C SER A 177 8.37 15.21 18.51
N ARG A 178 7.36 15.87 17.94
CA ARG A 178 7.23 17.34 17.98
C ARG A 178 6.96 17.84 19.41
N PRO A 179 7.65 18.90 19.89
CA PRO A 179 7.41 19.45 21.22
C PRO A 179 5.97 19.96 21.41
N PRO A 180 5.29 19.62 22.52
CA PRO A 180 3.89 20.02 22.78
C PRO A 180 3.64 21.51 22.61
N ILE A 181 4.55 22.35 23.13
CA ILE A 181 4.43 23.81 23.06
C ILE A 181 4.33 24.31 21.61
N ARG A 182 5.12 23.76 20.67
CA ARG A 182 5.07 24.16 19.26
C ARG A 182 3.81 23.66 18.58
N SER A 183 3.36 22.44 18.89
CA SER A 183 2.13 21.88 18.31
C SER A 183 0.86 22.57 18.79
N LEU A 184 0.87 23.18 19.98
CA LEU A 184 -0.28 23.89 20.55
C LEU A 184 -0.35 25.35 20.10
N THR A 185 0.79 25.98 19.78
CA THR A 185 0.85 27.37 19.28
C THR A 185 0.79 27.48 17.76
N ALA A 186 1.20 26.44 17.01
CA ALA A 186 1.19 26.44 15.55
C ALA A 186 -0.20 26.18 14.91
N GLY A 187 -1.27 26.15 15.70
CA GLY A 187 -2.63 25.87 15.24
C GLY A 187 -3.51 27.11 14.99
N GLY A 188 -2.89 28.26 14.69
CA GLY A 188 -3.56 29.52 14.33
C GLY A 188 -3.57 29.75 12.83
#